data_AF-A0A0C9XZT7-F1
#
_entry.id   AF-A0A0C9XZT7-F1
#
_cell.length_a   1.000
_cell.length_b   1.000
_cell.length_c   1.000
_cell.angle_alpha   90.00
_cell.angle_beta   90.00
_cell.angle_gamma   90.00
#
_symmetry.space_group_name_H-M   'P 1'
#
loop_
_entity.id
_entity.type
_entity.pdbx_description
1 polymer ?
#
loop_
_entity_poly.entity_id
_entity_poly.type
_entity_poly.pdbx_seq_one_letter_code
_entity_poly.pdbx_strand_id
1 'polypeptide(L)' 'GLCTICRQFEEMYYDKTGERINLCHMMLKCLAEGGMTQEEANQDCSWLNETEAKILIDFINKMAGHGFPYCHK' A
#
# COMPACT_ATOMS: atom_id res chain seq x y z
N GLY A 1 26.51 -2.36 7.55
CA GLY A 1 25.29 -3.12 7.90
C GLY A 1 24.10 -2.57 7.13
N LEU A 2 22.92 -3.19 7.22
CA LEU A 2 21.73 -2.75 6.46
C LEU A 2 21.36 -1.27 6.68
N CYS A 3 21.50 -0.76 7.91
CA CYS A 3 21.29 0.68 8.19
C CYS A 3 22.23 1.59 7.40
N THR A 4 23.49 1.16 7.20
CA THR A 4 24.49 1.93 6.43
C THR A 4 24.09 1.98 4.95
N ILE A 5 23.60 0.86 4.41
CA ILE A 5 23.15 0.75 3.02
C ILE A 5 21.93 1.66 2.80
N CYS A 6 20.94 1.61 3.69
CA CYS A 6 19.78 2.51 3.65
C CYS A 6 20.23 3.98 3.60
N ARG A 7 21.10 4.40 4.53
CA ARG A 7 21.56 5.80 4.59
C ARG A 7 22.32 6.23 3.33
N GLN A 8 23.17 5.37 2.78
CA GLN A 8 23.89 5.65 1.53
C GLN A 8 22.93 5.82 0.36
N PHE A 9 21.88 5.01 0.27
CA PHE A 9 20.87 5.14 -0.77
C PHE A 9 20.02 6.40 -0.61
N GLU A 10 19.63 6.76 0.63
CA GLU A 10 18.91 8.00 0.92
C GLU A 10 19.72 9.25 0.55
N GLU A 11 21.01 9.27 0.90
CA GLU A 11 21.95 10.33 0.52
C GLU A 11 22.07 10.44 -1.01
N MET A 12 22.29 9.32 -1.69
CA MET A 12 22.42 9.27 -3.15
C MET A 12 21.13 9.64 -3.89
N TYR A 13 19.96 9.32 -3.33
CA TYR A 13 18.67 9.73 -3.86
C TYR A 13 18.49 11.24 -3.70
N TYR A 14 18.77 11.77 -2.51
CA TYR A 14 18.70 13.20 -2.24
C TYR A 14 19.62 14.00 -3.15
N ASP A 15 20.85 13.53 -3.40
CA ASP A 15 21.78 14.21 -4.29
C ASP A 15 21.27 14.28 -5.75
N LYS A 16 20.43 13.33 -6.17
CA LYS A 16 19.87 13.28 -7.52
C LYS A 16 18.56 14.04 -7.68
N THR A 17 17.67 13.95 -6.70
CA THR A 17 16.28 14.47 -6.82
C THR A 17 16.05 15.73 -5.99
N GLY A 18 16.88 15.99 -4.97
CA GLY A 18 16.64 16.99 -3.95
C GLY A 18 15.58 16.59 -2.91
N GLU A 19 15.02 15.38 -3.01
CA GLU A 19 13.98 14.89 -2.11
C GLU A 19 14.55 13.92 -1.06
N ARG A 20 14.06 14.02 0.17
CA ARG A 20 14.45 13.11 1.25
C ARG A 20 13.49 11.94 1.31
N ILE A 21 14.05 10.74 1.23
CA ILE A 21 13.36 9.48 1.51
C ILE A 21 13.92 8.86 2.79
N ASN A 22 13.13 7.99 3.43
CA ASN A 22 13.54 7.23 4.61
C ASN A 22 13.30 5.75 4.33
N LEU A 23 14.36 4.96 4.38
CA LEU A 23 14.38 3.53 4.12
C LEU A 23 14.47 2.77 5.45
N CYS A 24 13.45 1.95 5.71
CA CYS A 24 13.45 1.07 6.88
C CYS A 24 14.38 -0.14 6.65
N HIS A 25 15.51 -0.17 7.35
CA HIS A 25 16.47 -1.28 7.27
C HIS A 25 15.86 -2.65 7.63
N MET A 26 14.83 -2.68 8.48
CA MET A 26 14.10 -3.91 8.81
C MET A 26 13.27 -4.40 7.63
N MET A 27 12.60 -3.50 6.90
CA MET A 27 11.90 -3.88 5.67
C MET A 27 12.87 -4.40 4.61
N LEU A 28 14.02 -3.75 4.45
CA LEU A 28 15.06 -4.23 3.53
C LEU A 28 15.56 -5.64 3.91
N LYS A 29 15.69 -5.91 5.21
CA LYS A 29 16.03 -7.25 5.71
C LYS A 29 14.94 -8.27 5.36
N CYS A 30 13.69 -7.97 5.69
CA CYS A 30 12.56 -8.87 5.43
C CYS A 30 12.46 -9.21 3.94
N LEU A 31 12.58 -8.22 3.06
CA LEU A 31 12.54 -8.45 1.61
C LEU A 31 13.74 -9.28 1.12
N ALA A 32 14.95 -9.02 1.64
CA ALA A 32 16.13 -9.81 1.29
C ALA A 32 16.05 -11.28 1.74
N GLU A 33 15.28 -11.56 2.80
CA GLU A 33 15.00 -12.89 3.32
C GLU A 33 13.80 -13.58 2.63
N GLY A 34 13.22 -12.95 1.60
CA GLY A 34 12.06 -13.49 0.86
C GLY A 34 10.70 -13.20 1.51
N GLY A 35 10.66 -12.24 2.43
CA GLY A 35 9.42 -11.73 3.00
C GLY A 35 8.58 -10.96 1.97
N MET A 36 7.28 -10.88 2.24
CA MET A 36 6.32 -10.21 1.38
C MET A 36 6.37 -8.69 1.56
N THR A 37 6.07 -7.98 0.48
CA THR A 37 5.73 -6.56 0.55
C THR A 37 4.41 -6.37 1.29
N GLN A 38 4.16 -5.14 1.76
CA GLN A 38 2.89 -4.79 2.39
C GLN A 38 1.71 -4.99 1.42
N GLU A 39 1.91 -4.72 0.13
CA GLU A 39 0.88 -4.92 -0.90
C GLU A 39 0.54 -6.39 -1.06
N GLU A 40 1.55 -7.27 -1.17
CA GLU A 40 1.35 -8.72 -1.25
C GLU A 40 0.69 -9.27 0.02
N ALA A 41 1.15 -8.86 1.21
CA ALA A 41 0.53 -9.30 2.46
C ALA A 41 -0.93 -8.84 2.58
N ASN A 42 -1.24 -7.62 2.13
CA ASN A 42 -2.60 -7.11 2.09
C ASN A 42 -3.48 -7.84 1.05
N GLN A 43 -2.91 -8.22 -0.09
CA GLN A 43 -3.60 -9.03 -1.10
C GLN A 43 -3.90 -10.42 -0.57
N ASP A 44 -2.92 -11.08 0.07
CA ASP A 44 -3.09 -12.39 0.69
C ASP A 44 -4.14 -12.36 1.82
N CYS A 45 -4.22 -11.24 2.55
CA CYS A 45 -5.24 -11.03 3.59
C CYS A 45 -6.55 -10.45 3.06
N SER A 46 -6.67 -10.20 1.75
CA SER A 46 -7.88 -9.61 1.18
C SER A 46 -9.02 -10.62 1.22
N TRP A 47 -10.13 -10.24 1.85
CA TRP A 47 -11.35 -11.04 1.84
C TRP A 47 -12.03 -11.06 0.45
N LEU A 48 -11.72 -10.06 -0.38
CA LEU A 48 -12.33 -9.89 -1.69
C LEU A 48 -11.27 -10.04 -2.77
N ASN A 49 -11.59 -10.77 -3.83
CA ASN A 49 -10.77 -10.72 -5.04
C ASN A 49 -10.98 -9.38 -5.77
N GLU A 50 -10.08 -9.06 -6.70
CA GLU A 50 -10.09 -7.76 -7.40
C GLU A 50 -11.41 -7.51 -8.14
N THR A 51 -12.03 -8.56 -8.68
CA THR A 51 -13.33 -8.50 -9.37
C THR A 51 -14.46 -8.18 -8.40
N GLU A 52 -14.51 -8.85 -7.25
CA GLU A 52 -15.51 -8.61 -6.20
C GLU A 52 -15.38 -7.20 -5.61
N ALA A 53 -14.15 -6.74 -5.38
CA ALA A 53 -13.89 -5.40 -4.90
C ALA A 53 -14.43 -4.34 -5.89
N LYS A 54 -14.20 -4.53 -7.20
CA LYS A 54 -14.74 -3.64 -8.26
C LYS A 54 -16.26 -3.61 -8.25
N ILE A 55 -16.92 -4.77 -8.19
CA ILE A 55 -18.39 -4.85 -8.15
C ILE A 55 -18.96 -4.11 -6.94
N LEU A 56 -18.35 -4.27 -5.77
CA LEU A 56 -18.78 -3.60 -4.54
C LEU A 56 -18.58 -2.08 -4.60
N ILE A 57 -17.43 -1.61 -5.13
CA ILE A 57 -17.17 -0.19 -5.31
C ILE A 57 -18.20 0.44 -6.27
N ASP A 58 -18.49 -0.21 -7.39
CA ASP A 58 -19.50 0.25 -8.35
C ASP A 58 -20.90 0.30 -7.72
N PHE A 59 -21.25 -0.71 -6.93
CA PHE A 59 -22.50 -0.73 -6.18
C PHE A 59 -22.57 0.45 -5.20
N ILE A 60 -21.54 0.67 -4.38
CA ILE A 60 -21.50 1.77 -3.40
C ILE A 60 -21.59 3.13 -4.11
N ASN A 61 -20.84 3.34 -5.20
CA ASN A 61 -20.87 4.57 -5.97
C ASN A 61 -22.26 4.83 -6.57
N LYS A 62 -22.90 3.78 -7.10
CA LYS A 62 -24.27 3.86 -7.60
C LYS A 62 -25.23 4.26 -6.47
N MET A 63 -25.16 3.59 -5.32
CA MET A 63 -26.01 3.90 -4.17
C MET A 63 -25.78 5.32 -3.63
N ALA A 64 -24.53 5.79 -3.61
CA ALA A 64 -24.20 7.16 -3.21
C ALA A 64 -24.78 8.20 -4.19
N GLY A 65 -24.69 7.95 -5.50
CA GLY A 65 -25.21 8.83 -6.54
C GLY A 65 -26.75 8.91 -6.59
N HIS A 66 -27.45 7.87 -6.13
CA HIS A 66 -28.91 7.88 -6.01
C HIS A 66 -29.43 8.75 -4.85
N GLY A 67 -28.54 9.30 -4.00
CA GLY A 67 -28.90 9.87 -2.72
C GLY A 67 -29.30 8.76 -1.74
N PHE A 68 -29.16 8.99 -0.44
CA PHE A 68 -29.53 8.01 0.58
C PHE A 68 -31.01 8.16 0.96
N PRO A 69 -31.90 7.18 0.72
CA PRO A 69 -33.13 7.09 1.49
C PRO A 69 -33.41 5.65 1.88
N TYR A 70 -32.83 5.20 2.99
CA TYR A 70 -33.39 4.07 3.73
C TYR A 70 -33.66 4.47 5.17
N CYS A 71 -34.46 5.53 5.34
CA CYS A 71 -35.31 5.61 6.53
C CYS A 71 -36.37 4.52 6.41
N HIS A 72 -36.08 3.32 6.93
CA HIS A 72 -37.13 2.40 7.34
C HIS A 72 -37.98 3.13 8.39
N LYS A 73 -39.22 3.48 8.05
CA LYS A 73 -40.28 3.72 9.04
C LYS A 73 -41.01 2.41 9.27
#